data_AF-A0A6G0SXL2-F1
#
_entry.id   AF-A0A6G0SXL2-F1
#
_cell.length_a   1.000
_cell.length_b   1.000
_cell.length_c   1.000
_cell.angle_alpha   90.00
_cell.angle_beta   90.00
_cell.angle_gamma   90.00
#
_symmetry.space_group_name_H-M   'P 1'
#
loop_
_entity.id
_entity.type
_entity.pdbx_description
1 polymer ?
#
loop_
_entity_poly.entity_id
_entity_poly.type
_entity_poly.pdbx_seq_one_letter_code
_entity_poly.pdbx_strand_id
1 'polypeptide(L)'
;MVPIGKGARLIVCHASSPSFGFVNNSKLVFRCKSGSTEDYHSQMNADIFEKWFVEMLVNLEEPSVVVMDNTSYHSVLAEEYPRANARKADIQKWLEKKCISYSPVETLCELREKVKMAIPREKKYKLDSVALQMGHEVVRLPPYHCQYNPIELIWAQVKGEIAKKNSTFKMKDIEVLVNNALDEITKEVWTKCGEHCNKLQDADFIKEGLRDEILEPIILTINPDDSSTDEDENNDDELPY
;
A
#
# COMPACT_ATOMS: atom_id res chain seq x y z
N MET A 1 -2.78 -28.61 18.05
CA MET A 1 -2.54 -28.28 16.63
C MET A 1 -3.58 -27.25 16.20
N VAL A 2 -3.15 -26.04 15.82
CA VAL A 2 -4.04 -25.06 15.18
C VAL A 2 -4.13 -25.45 13.69
N PRO A 3 -5.32 -25.63 13.11
CA PRO A 3 -5.42 -25.96 11.69
C PRO A 3 -4.98 -24.74 10.88
N ILE A 4 -3.91 -24.91 10.08
CA ILE A 4 -3.49 -23.91 9.09
C ILE A 4 -4.07 -24.33 7.74
N GLY A 5 -4.89 -23.45 7.16
CA GLY A 5 -5.32 -23.53 5.76
C GLY A 5 -6.68 -24.20 5.54
N LYS A 6 -7.60 -23.46 4.90
CA LYS A 6 -8.99 -23.82 4.52
C LYS A 6 -10.05 -23.69 5.62
N GLY A 7 -10.02 -22.58 6.36
CA GLY A 7 -11.14 -22.10 7.19
C GLY A 7 -11.71 -20.79 6.65
N ALA A 8 -12.96 -20.48 7.01
CA ALA A 8 -13.53 -19.15 6.79
C ALA A 8 -12.64 -18.08 7.45
N ARG A 9 -12.49 -16.92 6.81
CA ARG A 9 -11.61 -15.83 7.26
C ARG A 9 -12.43 -14.62 7.68
N LEU A 10 -11.87 -13.82 8.58
CA LEU A 10 -12.36 -12.49 8.91
C LEU A 10 -11.36 -11.47 8.40
N ILE A 11 -11.86 -10.42 7.75
CA ILE A 11 -11.09 -9.23 7.43
C ILE A 11 -11.43 -8.17 8.48
N VAL A 12 -10.39 -7.53 8.98
CA VAL A 12 -10.47 -6.42 9.93
C VAL A 12 -9.74 -5.23 9.31
N CYS A 13 -10.38 -4.08 9.29
CA CYS A 13 -9.81 -2.81 8.88
C CYS A 13 -10.17 -1.76 9.94
N HIS A 14 -9.17 -1.00 10.39
CA HIS A 14 -9.33 -0.01 11.45
C HIS A 14 -8.23 1.05 11.32
N ALA A 15 -8.54 2.29 11.71
CA ALA A 15 -7.57 3.36 11.88
C ALA A 15 -7.36 3.68 13.37
N SER A 16 -6.14 4.06 13.74
CA SER A 16 -5.78 4.46 15.10
C SER A 16 -4.68 5.52 15.13
N SER A 17 -4.65 6.34 16.19
CA SER A 17 -3.68 7.42 16.41
C SER A 17 -3.08 7.37 17.82
N PRO A 18 -1.76 7.57 18.00
CA PRO A 18 -1.13 7.58 19.33
C PRO A 18 -1.78 8.57 20.31
N SER A 19 -2.46 9.59 19.79
CA SER A 19 -3.11 10.65 20.56
C SER A 19 -4.44 10.23 21.19
N PHE A 20 -5.19 9.32 20.57
CA PHE A 20 -6.56 8.98 21.03
C PHE A 20 -6.94 7.50 20.87
N GLY A 21 -6.02 6.64 20.43
CA GLY A 21 -6.29 5.23 20.20
C GLY A 21 -7.05 5.01 18.88
N PHE A 22 -7.95 4.03 18.86
CA PHE A 22 -8.78 3.74 17.70
C PHE A 22 -9.71 4.90 17.34
N VAL A 23 -9.81 5.23 16.04
CA VAL A 23 -10.75 6.24 15.54
C VAL A 23 -12.17 5.74 15.76
N ASN A 24 -13.02 6.57 16.36
CA ASN A 24 -14.41 6.21 16.61
C ASN A 24 -15.13 5.88 15.29
N ASN A 25 -16.01 4.87 15.32
CA ASN A 25 -16.80 4.42 14.17
C ASN A 25 -15.99 3.97 12.93
N SER A 26 -14.66 3.78 13.02
CA SER A 26 -13.86 3.31 11.88
C SER A 26 -13.62 1.80 11.88
N LYS A 27 -14.26 1.03 12.77
CA LYS A 27 -14.08 -0.43 12.85
C LYS A 27 -14.86 -1.10 11.72
N LEU A 28 -14.15 -1.75 10.80
CA LEU A 28 -14.74 -2.58 9.75
C LEU A 28 -14.31 -4.04 9.94
N VAL A 29 -15.28 -4.92 10.22
CA VAL A 29 -15.06 -6.36 10.38
C VAL A 29 -16.07 -7.12 9.55
N PHE A 30 -15.61 -7.99 8.65
CA PHE A 30 -16.50 -8.82 7.84
C PHE A 30 -15.90 -10.18 7.50
N ARG A 31 -16.77 -11.18 7.30
CA ARG A 31 -16.37 -12.53 6.92
C ARG A 31 -16.08 -12.61 5.43
N CYS A 32 -14.99 -13.28 5.06
CA CYS A 32 -14.78 -13.70 3.69
C CYS A 32 -15.81 -14.77 3.30
N LYS A 33 -16.43 -14.62 2.13
CA LYS A 33 -17.26 -15.65 1.51
C LYS A 33 -16.36 -16.82 1.10
N SER A 34 -16.71 -18.03 1.53
CA SER A 34 -16.03 -19.25 1.09
C SER A 34 -16.64 -19.73 -0.23
N GLY A 35 -15.81 -20.08 -1.21
CA GLY A 35 -16.23 -20.79 -2.43
C GLY A 35 -16.03 -20.07 -3.76
N SER A 36 -15.56 -18.81 -3.78
CA SER A 36 -15.04 -18.21 -5.01
C SER A 36 -13.55 -18.55 -5.14
N THR A 37 -13.06 -18.77 -6.37
CA THR A 37 -11.64 -18.95 -6.74
C THR A 37 -10.79 -17.69 -6.51
N GLU A 38 -11.28 -16.81 -5.64
CA GLU A 38 -10.94 -15.41 -5.51
C GLU A 38 -10.11 -15.28 -4.24
N ASP A 39 -8.88 -14.79 -4.41
CA ASP A 39 -7.93 -14.53 -3.34
C ASP A 39 -8.58 -13.66 -2.24
N TYR A 40 -8.15 -13.73 -0.98
CA TYR A 40 -8.70 -12.85 0.06
C TYR A 40 -8.50 -11.37 -0.28
N HIS A 41 -7.45 -11.06 -1.05
CA HIS A 41 -7.21 -9.76 -1.67
C HIS A 41 -8.30 -9.30 -2.65
N SER A 42 -9.22 -10.17 -3.08
CA SER A 42 -10.37 -9.81 -3.92
C SER A 42 -11.59 -9.35 -3.11
N GLN A 43 -11.67 -9.73 -1.83
CA GLN A 43 -12.83 -9.44 -0.98
C GLN A 43 -12.68 -8.12 -0.22
N MET A 44 -11.46 -7.71 0.12
CA MET A 44 -11.14 -6.30 0.36
C MET A 44 -10.68 -5.71 -0.97
N ASN A 45 -11.43 -4.76 -1.52
CA ASN A 45 -11.11 -4.12 -2.79
C ASN A 45 -11.12 -2.59 -2.67
N ALA A 46 -10.73 -1.92 -3.75
CA ALA A 46 -10.65 -0.46 -3.80
C ALA A 46 -11.97 0.23 -3.42
N ASP A 47 -13.12 -0.29 -3.87
CA ASP A 47 -14.41 0.35 -3.61
C ASP A 47 -14.82 0.24 -2.13
N ILE A 48 -14.63 -0.94 -1.52
CA ILE A 48 -14.90 -1.16 -0.10
C ILE A 48 -13.98 -0.29 0.75
N PHE A 49 -12.68 -0.28 0.41
CA PHE A 49 -11.70 0.49 1.15
C PHE A 49 -11.94 1.99 1.01
N GLU A 50 -12.22 2.50 -0.19
CA GLU A 50 -12.53 3.91 -0.43
C GLU A 50 -13.74 4.36 0.38
N LYS A 51 -14.82 3.57 0.37
CA LYS A 51 -16.00 3.88 1.18
C LYS A 51 -15.67 3.96 2.66
N TRP A 52 -14.97 2.94 3.18
CA TRP A 52 -14.54 2.91 4.58
C TRP A 52 -13.61 4.08 4.92
N PHE A 53 -12.69 4.41 4.02
CA PHE A 53 -11.71 5.46 4.21
C PHE A 53 -12.40 6.83 4.34
N VAL A 54 -13.35 7.13 3.47
CA VAL A 54 -14.16 8.36 3.57
C VAL A 54 -14.95 8.42 4.87
N GLU A 55 -15.63 7.33 5.25
CA GLU A 55 -16.37 7.24 6.51
C GLU A 55 -15.44 7.44 7.72
N MET A 56 -14.23 6.87 7.68
CA MET A 56 -13.21 7.03 8.72
C MET A 56 -12.74 8.48 8.82
N LEU A 57 -12.45 9.16 7.71
CA LEU A 57 -12.00 10.55 7.70
C LEU A 57 -13.02 11.51 8.34
N VAL A 58 -14.33 11.27 8.17
CA VAL A 58 -15.38 12.09 8.81
C VAL A 58 -15.31 12.03 10.34
N ASN A 59 -14.73 10.98 10.91
CA ASN A 59 -14.57 10.81 12.35
C ASN A 59 -13.27 11.44 12.90
N LEU A 60 -12.46 12.09 12.05
CA LEU A 60 -11.27 12.84 12.47
C LEU A 60 -11.65 14.29 12.78
N GLU A 61 -11.41 14.72 14.02
CA GLU A 61 -11.79 16.06 14.50
C GLU A 61 -10.83 17.16 14.04
N GLU A 62 -9.61 16.79 13.64
CA GLU A 62 -8.56 17.72 13.25
C GLU A 62 -7.84 17.28 11.95
N PRO A 63 -7.27 18.24 11.20
CA PRO A 63 -6.35 17.94 10.10
C PRO A 63 -5.30 16.90 10.54
N SER A 64 -5.20 15.82 9.78
CA SER A 64 -4.45 14.63 10.18
C SER A 64 -3.65 14.08 9.02
N VAL A 65 -2.51 13.47 9.32
CA VAL A 65 -1.73 12.68 8.36
C VAL A 65 -2.10 11.22 8.53
N VAL A 66 -2.66 10.61 7.49
CA VAL A 66 -3.03 9.21 7.44
C VAL A 66 -1.90 8.41 6.82
N VAL A 67 -1.29 7.54 7.62
CA VAL A 67 -0.22 6.66 7.18
C VAL A 67 -0.81 5.32 6.75
N MET A 68 -0.49 4.88 5.52
CA MET A 68 -0.97 3.61 4.96
C MET A 68 0.20 2.77 4.42
N ASP A 69 0.05 1.45 4.40
CA ASP A 69 0.93 0.55 3.66
C ASP A 69 0.62 0.60 2.15
N ASN A 70 1.49 -0.01 1.35
CA ASN A 70 1.45 0.12 -0.11
C ASN A 70 0.71 -1.06 -0.77
N THR A 71 -0.57 -1.23 -0.44
CA THR A 71 -1.43 -2.20 -1.13
C THR A 71 -1.98 -1.62 -2.43
N SER A 72 -2.29 -2.49 -3.40
CA SER A 72 -2.79 -2.06 -4.72
C SER A 72 -4.10 -1.28 -4.64
N TYR A 73 -4.98 -1.62 -3.69
CA TYR A 73 -6.26 -0.96 -3.50
C TYR A 73 -6.15 0.38 -2.73
N HIS A 74 -5.03 0.69 -2.08
CA HIS A 74 -4.74 2.04 -1.53
C HIS A 74 -4.23 3.03 -2.58
N SER A 75 -3.74 2.50 -3.71
CA SER A 75 -2.97 3.26 -4.71
C SER A 75 -3.69 3.34 -6.05
N VAL A 76 -5.03 3.43 -6.02
CA VAL A 76 -5.85 3.69 -7.21
C VAL A 76 -5.55 5.09 -7.73
N LEU A 77 -5.13 5.19 -8.99
CA LEU A 77 -4.79 6.47 -9.61
C LEU A 77 -6.05 7.35 -9.74
N ALA A 78 -5.87 8.64 -9.50
CA ALA A 78 -6.92 9.64 -9.74
C ALA A 78 -7.26 9.76 -11.24
N GLU A 79 -6.31 9.37 -12.09
CA GLU A 79 -6.49 9.33 -13.52
C GLU A 79 -5.95 8.02 -14.11
N GLU A 80 -6.68 7.47 -15.07
CA GLU A 80 -6.26 6.29 -15.81
C GLU A 80 -5.32 6.64 -16.98
N TYR A 81 -4.27 5.84 -17.11
CA TYR A 81 -3.31 5.93 -18.20
C TYR A 81 -3.33 4.64 -19.03
N PRO A 82 -3.02 4.71 -20.34
CA PRO A 82 -2.92 3.52 -21.17
C PRO A 82 -1.88 2.53 -20.60
N ARG A 83 -2.27 1.26 -20.48
CA ARG A 83 -1.38 0.18 -20.03
C ARG A 83 -0.37 -0.20 -21.11
N ALA A 84 0.70 -0.89 -20.73
CA ALA A 84 1.73 -1.36 -21.65
C ALA A 84 1.20 -2.28 -22.77
N ASN A 85 0.07 -2.96 -22.54
CA ASN A 85 -0.61 -3.82 -23.52
C ASN A 85 -1.83 -3.14 -24.19
N ALA A 86 -2.03 -1.83 -24.00
CA ALA A 86 -3.14 -1.10 -24.61
C ALA A 86 -3.05 -1.15 -26.14
N ARG A 87 -4.21 -1.28 -26.79
CA ARG A 87 -4.30 -1.28 -28.26
C ARG A 87 -4.02 0.13 -28.78
N LYS A 88 -3.54 0.24 -30.02
CA LYS A 88 -3.28 1.53 -30.68
C LYS A 88 -4.48 2.47 -30.59
N ALA A 89 -5.69 1.96 -30.86
CA ALA A 89 -6.92 2.73 -30.80
C ALA A 89 -7.23 3.31 -29.40
N ASP A 90 -6.90 2.57 -28.32
CA ASP A 90 -7.14 3.03 -26.95
C ASP A 90 -6.16 4.16 -26.57
N ILE A 91 -4.91 4.05 -27.03
CA ILE A 91 -3.90 5.11 -26.85
C ILE A 91 -4.31 6.37 -27.62
N GLN A 92 -4.79 6.23 -28.86
CA GLN A 92 -5.28 7.34 -29.67
C GLN A 92 -6.45 8.07 -29.00
N LYS A 93 -7.45 7.33 -28.50
CA LYS A 93 -8.55 7.89 -27.71
C LYS A 93 -8.08 8.63 -26.46
N TRP A 94 -7.07 8.09 -25.77
CA TRP A 94 -6.51 8.75 -24.60
C TRP A 94 -5.79 10.07 -24.97
N LEU A 95 -5.01 10.07 -26.06
CA LEU A 95 -4.34 11.28 -26.56
C LEU A 95 -5.35 12.35 -27.00
N GLU A 96 -6.43 11.96 -27.68
CA GLU A 96 -7.56 12.83 -28.01
C GLU A 96 -8.20 13.44 -26.77
N LYS A 97 -8.52 12.61 -25.75
CA LYS A 97 -9.08 13.07 -24.47
C LYS A 97 -8.16 14.08 -23.78
N LYS A 98 -6.84 13.94 -23.98
CA LYS A 98 -5.81 14.84 -23.47
C LYS A 98 -5.50 16.05 -24.35
N CYS A 99 -6.15 16.18 -25.51
CA CYS A 99 -5.87 17.20 -26.50
C CYS A 99 -4.39 17.19 -26.96
N ILE A 100 -3.77 16.00 -27.01
CA ILE A 100 -2.40 15.81 -27.50
C ILE A 100 -2.47 15.43 -28.98
N SER A 101 -1.80 16.22 -29.82
CA SER A 101 -1.76 15.98 -31.26
C SER A 101 -0.98 14.70 -31.61
N TYR A 102 -1.58 13.89 -32.48
CA TYR A 102 -0.98 12.69 -33.03
C TYR A 102 -1.39 12.53 -34.50
N SER A 103 -0.59 11.81 -35.27
CA SER A 103 -0.87 11.51 -36.68
C SER A 103 -1.46 10.10 -36.83
N PRO A 104 -2.47 9.87 -37.70
CA PRO A 104 -3.04 8.54 -37.90
C PRO A 104 -2.02 7.46 -38.34
N VAL A 105 -0.93 7.90 -39.00
CA VAL A 105 0.14 7.01 -39.49
C VAL A 105 1.23 6.75 -38.47
N GLU A 106 1.28 7.49 -37.34
CA GLU A 106 2.26 7.22 -36.27
C GLU A 106 2.13 5.77 -35.78
N THR A 107 3.27 5.14 -35.56
CA THR A 107 3.42 3.80 -35.03
C THR A 107 2.98 3.71 -33.57
N LEU A 108 2.76 2.49 -33.08
CA LEU A 108 2.43 2.28 -31.67
C LEU A 108 3.54 2.79 -30.73
N CYS A 109 4.80 2.70 -31.15
CA CYS A 109 5.95 3.18 -30.38
C CYS A 109 5.93 4.71 -30.22
N GLU A 110 5.76 5.44 -31.32
CA GLU A 110 5.71 6.91 -31.30
C GLU A 110 4.55 7.44 -30.44
N LEU A 111 3.38 6.79 -30.53
CA LEU A 111 2.23 7.14 -29.69
C LEU A 111 2.51 6.88 -28.19
N ARG A 112 3.24 5.81 -27.85
CA ARG A 112 3.62 5.50 -26.46
C ARG A 112 4.63 6.48 -25.89
N GLU A 113 5.55 6.99 -26.70
CA GLU A 113 6.48 8.04 -26.27
C GLU A 113 5.74 9.32 -25.89
N LYS A 114 4.75 9.74 -26.69
CA LYS A 114 3.89 10.88 -26.35
C LYS A 114 3.13 10.65 -25.04
N VAL A 115 2.58 9.45 -24.84
CA VAL A 115 1.95 9.08 -23.57
C VAL A 115 2.95 9.20 -22.42
N LYS A 116 4.15 8.63 -22.55
CA LYS A 116 5.20 8.69 -21.52
C LYS A 116 5.60 10.12 -21.17
N MET A 117 5.70 11.00 -22.17
CA MET A 117 6.00 12.43 -21.96
C MET A 117 4.84 13.19 -21.30
N ALA A 118 3.61 12.75 -21.53
CA ALA A 118 2.40 13.38 -20.98
C ALA A 118 2.05 12.89 -19.56
N ILE A 119 2.54 11.71 -19.15
CA ILE A 119 2.33 11.18 -17.80
C ILE A 119 3.14 12.03 -16.81
N PRO A 120 2.51 12.59 -15.76
CA PRO A 120 3.21 13.28 -14.69
C PRO A 120 4.22 12.36 -14.00
N ARG A 121 5.38 12.90 -13.62
CA ARG A 121 6.38 12.15 -12.82
C ARG A 121 5.80 11.68 -11.50
N GLU A 122 4.99 12.53 -10.87
CA GLU A 122 4.30 12.23 -9.62
C GLU A 122 2.91 11.67 -9.89
N LYS A 123 2.69 10.45 -9.42
CA LYS A 123 1.38 9.80 -9.48
C LYS A 123 0.43 10.47 -8.48
N LYS A 124 -0.75 10.85 -8.95
CA LYS A 124 -1.84 11.31 -8.08
C LYS A 124 -2.79 10.16 -7.83
N TYR A 125 -3.10 9.91 -6.57
CA TYR A 125 -4.04 8.87 -6.16
C TYR A 125 -5.40 9.45 -5.79
N LYS A 126 -6.44 8.65 -5.99
CA LYS A 126 -7.83 9.04 -5.73
C LYS A 126 -8.04 9.36 -4.25
N LEU A 127 -7.57 8.47 -3.37
CA LEU A 127 -7.71 8.63 -1.92
C LEU A 127 -7.00 9.88 -1.40
N ASP A 128 -5.82 10.19 -1.91
CA ASP A 128 -5.04 11.38 -1.51
C ASP A 128 -5.81 12.65 -1.86
N SER A 129 -6.46 12.67 -3.02
CA SER A 129 -7.28 13.81 -3.45
C SER A 129 -8.50 13.98 -2.55
N VAL A 130 -9.13 12.88 -2.14
CA VAL A 130 -10.28 12.88 -1.23
C VAL A 130 -9.86 13.32 0.18
N ALA A 131 -8.78 12.78 0.72
CA ALA A 131 -8.22 13.17 2.00
C ALA A 131 -7.91 14.67 2.03
N LEU A 132 -7.23 15.17 1.00
CA LEU A 132 -6.86 16.58 0.89
C LEU A 132 -8.08 17.51 0.84
N GLN A 133 -9.14 17.11 0.12
CA GLN A 133 -10.40 17.86 0.10
C GLN A 133 -11.08 17.93 1.47
N MET A 134 -10.85 16.94 2.33
CA MET A 134 -11.34 16.88 3.71
C MET A 134 -10.35 17.50 4.72
N GLY A 135 -9.22 18.04 4.27
CA GLY A 135 -8.22 18.68 5.14
C GLY A 135 -7.19 17.71 5.75
N HIS A 136 -7.06 16.50 5.22
CA HIS A 136 -6.12 15.49 5.65
C HIS A 136 -5.04 15.21 4.59
N GLU A 137 -3.91 14.67 5.01
CA GLU A 137 -2.82 14.25 4.12
C GLU A 137 -2.66 12.73 4.16
N VAL A 138 -2.20 12.14 3.06
CA VAL A 138 -1.89 10.71 2.98
C VAL A 138 -0.40 10.51 2.78
N VAL A 139 0.21 9.69 3.63
CA VAL A 139 1.60 9.24 3.49
C VAL A 139 1.62 7.73 3.38
N ARG A 140 2.40 7.20 2.43
CA ARG A 140 2.57 5.75 2.25
C ARG A 140 3.91 5.31 2.78
N LEU A 141 3.93 4.18 3.47
CA LEU A 141 5.17 3.57 3.92
C LEU A 141 6.03 3.10 2.74
N PRO A 142 7.37 3.09 2.90
CA PRO A 142 8.25 2.48 1.92
C PRO A 142 7.87 1.02 1.65
N PRO A 143 7.93 0.56 0.38
CA PRO A 143 7.64 -0.84 0.04
C PRO A 143 8.50 -1.81 0.85
N TYR A 144 7.92 -2.90 1.34
CA TYR A 144 8.61 -3.94 2.14
C TYR A 144 9.11 -3.51 3.54
N HIS A 145 8.73 -2.33 4.02
CA HIS A 145 9.10 -1.84 5.36
C HIS A 145 7.92 -1.86 6.35
N CYS A 146 7.26 -3.00 6.50
CA CYS A 146 6.12 -3.14 7.42
C CYS A 146 6.49 -2.96 8.90
N GLN A 147 7.77 -3.10 9.27
CA GLN A 147 8.27 -2.85 10.63
C GLN A 147 8.08 -1.39 11.09
N TYR A 148 7.91 -0.45 10.15
CA TYR A 148 7.60 0.94 10.46
C TYR A 148 6.10 1.19 10.65
N ASN A 149 5.26 0.17 10.43
CA ASN A 149 3.81 0.28 10.59
C ASN A 149 3.38 -0.17 12.01
N PRO A 150 2.94 0.73 12.89
CA PRO A 150 2.55 0.35 14.26
C PRO A 150 1.33 -0.59 14.29
N ILE A 151 0.47 -0.55 13.25
CA ILE A 151 -0.74 -1.39 13.20
C ILE A 151 -0.41 -2.88 13.12
N GLU A 152 0.75 -3.24 12.55
CA GLU A 152 1.21 -4.62 12.49
C GLU A 152 1.49 -5.18 13.90
N LEU A 153 2.00 -4.35 14.81
CA LEU A 153 2.22 -4.72 16.20
C LEU A 153 0.91 -4.91 16.96
N ILE A 154 -0.12 -4.10 16.66
CA ILE A 154 -1.46 -4.30 17.22
C ILE A 154 -2.10 -5.56 16.68
N TRP A 155 -2.00 -5.81 15.38
CA TRP A 155 -2.47 -7.04 14.78
C TRP A 155 -1.79 -8.27 15.37
N ALA A 156 -0.49 -8.20 15.67
CA ALA A 156 0.19 -9.28 16.38
C ALA A 156 -0.41 -9.53 17.78
N GLN A 157 -0.70 -8.48 18.55
CA GLN A 157 -1.32 -8.59 19.87
C GLN A 157 -2.74 -9.14 19.81
N VAL A 158 -3.59 -8.59 18.93
CA VAL A 158 -4.98 -9.04 18.72
C VAL A 158 -4.99 -10.52 18.30
N LYS A 159 -4.15 -10.92 17.33
CA LYS A 159 -4.02 -12.32 16.92
C LYS A 159 -3.58 -13.22 18.08
N GLY A 160 -2.65 -12.75 18.91
CA GLY A 160 -2.18 -13.44 20.11
C GLY A 160 -3.29 -13.68 21.13
N GLU A 161 -4.10 -12.66 21.43
CA GLU A 161 -5.21 -12.77 22.37
C GLU A 161 -6.32 -13.70 21.86
N ILE A 162 -6.65 -13.62 20.57
CA ILE A 162 -7.60 -14.55 19.94
C ILE A 162 -7.06 -15.98 20.02
N ALA A 163 -5.78 -16.21 19.72
CA ALA A 163 -5.18 -17.54 19.76
C ALA A 163 -5.21 -18.16 21.17
N LYS A 164 -5.04 -17.36 22.23
CA LYS A 164 -5.11 -17.81 23.62
C LYS A 164 -6.54 -18.17 24.05
N LYS A 165 -7.53 -17.37 23.62
CA LYS A 165 -8.93 -17.48 24.07
C LYS A 165 -9.79 -18.38 23.16
N ASN A 166 -9.33 -18.67 21.94
CA ASN A 166 -10.09 -19.48 20.97
C ASN A 166 -10.05 -20.97 21.33
N SER A 167 -11.16 -21.47 21.87
CA SER A 167 -11.35 -22.87 22.24
C SER A 167 -12.29 -23.64 21.30
N THR A 168 -13.16 -22.94 20.57
CA THR A 168 -14.26 -23.55 19.79
C THR A 168 -13.99 -23.61 18.30
N PHE A 169 -13.06 -22.79 17.78
CA PHE A 169 -12.76 -22.64 16.35
C PHE A 169 -13.97 -22.28 15.47
N LYS A 170 -15.06 -21.76 16.06
CA LYS A 170 -16.26 -21.33 15.35
C LYS A 170 -16.16 -19.85 14.98
N MET A 171 -16.55 -19.50 13.76
CA MET A 171 -16.47 -18.12 13.26
C MET A 171 -17.23 -17.11 14.13
N LYS A 172 -18.39 -17.49 14.65
CA LYS A 172 -19.18 -16.61 15.52
C LYS A 172 -18.42 -16.27 16.81
N ASP A 173 -17.70 -17.23 17.36
CA ASP A 173 -16.92 -17.04 18.59
C ASP A 173 -15.65 -16.23 18.26
N ILE A 174 -15.03 -16.47 17.10
CA ILE A 174 -13.90 -15.66 16.63
C ILE A 174 -14.30 -14.20 16.45
N GLU A 175 -15.48 -13.89 15.90
CA GLU A 175 -15.95 -12.49 15.79
C GLU A 175 -16.09 -11.80 17.13
N VAL A 176 -16.63 -12.49 18.13
CA VAL A 176 -16.74 -11.97 19.49
C VAL A 176 -15.34 -11.73 20.08
N LEU A 177 -14.42 -12.70 19.90
CA LEU A 177 -13.04 -12.57 20.37
C LEU A 177 -12.29 -11.44 19.69
N VAL A 178 -12.47 -11.24 18.38
CA VAL A 178 -11.88 -10.11 17.63
C VAL A 178 -12.39 -8.79 18.20
N ASN A 179 -13.70 -8.64 18.38
CA ASN A 179 -14.25 -7.40 18.93
C ASN A 179 -13.73 -7.12 20.34
N ASN A 180 -13.76 -8.13 21.22
CA ASN A 180 -13.25 -7.97 22.58
C ASN A 180 -11.75 -7.64 22.59
N ALA A 181 -10.94 -8.30 21.76
CA ALA A 181 -9.52 -8.03 21.68
C ALA A 181 -9.20 -6.63 21.14
N LEU A 182 -10.00 -6.12 20.19
CA LEU A 182 -9.89 -4.75 19.71
C LEU A 182 -10.28 -3.73 20.80
N ASP A 183 -11.37 -3.99 21.53
CA ASP A 183 -11.85 -3.11 22.59
C ASP A 183 -10.91 -3.11 23.82
N GLU A 184 -10.09 -4.15 24.00
CA GLU A 184 -9.02 -4.24 25.02
C GLU A 184 -7.78 -3.40 24.66
N ILE A 185 -7.59 -2.99 23.40
CA ILE A 185 -6.44 -2.17 22.99
C ILE A 185 -6.62 -0.75 23.51
N THR A 186 -5.75 -0.37 24.46
CA THR A 186 -5.76 0.98 25.01
C THR A 186 -4.88 1.93 24.22
N LYS A 187 -5.08 3.24 24.43
CA LYS A 187 -4.21 4.29 23.90
C LYS A 187 -2.74 4.05 24.26
N GLU A 188 -2.45 3.64 25.49
CA GLU A 188 -1.09 3.42 25.98
C GLU A 188 -0.39 2.27 25.23
N VAL A 189 -1.13 1.22 24.86
CA VAL A 189 -0.60 0.14 24.01
C VAL A 189 -0.19 0.70 22.65
N TRP A 190 -1.06 1.52 22.06
CA TRP A 190 -0.80 2.11 20.76
C TRP A 190 0.36 3.11 20.77
N THR A 191 0.45 3.97 21.79
CA THR A 191 1.59 4.88 21.96
C THR A 191 2.92 4.10 22.02
N LYS A 192 2.97 2.99 22.77
CA LYS A 192 4.18 2.13 22.83
C LYS A 192 4.54 1.51 21.49
N CYS A 193 3.55 1.07 20.71
CA CYS A 193 3.78 0.56 19.35
C CYS A 193 4.35 1.65 18.44
N GLY A 194 3.78 2.87 18.49
CA GLY A 194 4.29 4.02 17.74
C GLY A 194 5.74 4.38 18.12
N GLU A 195 6.04 4.48 19.41
CA GLU A 195 7.39 4.73 19.90
C GLU A 195 8.39 3.65 19.45
N HIS A 196 7.97 2.39 19.40
CA HIS A 196 8.81 1.29 18.92
C HIS A 196 9.16 1.48 17.44
N CYS A 197 8.17 1.75 16.59
CA CYS A 197 8.39 1.99 15.16
C CYS A 197 9.24 3.25 14.91
N ASN A 198 9.09 4.30 15.72
CA ASN A 198 9.94 5.51 15.63
C ASN A 198 11.39 5.18 15.97
N LYS A 199 11.65 4.44 17.06
CA LYS A 199 13.01 4.03 17.43
C LYS A 199 13.68 3.17 16.36
N LEU A 200 12.91 2.29 15.69
CA LEU A 200 13.42 1.51 14.57
C LEU A 200 13.81 2.41 13.39
N GLN A 201 12.95 3.36 13.03
CA GLN A 201 13.22 4.31 11.95
C GLN A 201 14.46 5.17 12.25
N ASP A 202 14.58 5.71 13.47
CA ASP A 202 15.73 6.51 13.87
C ASP A 202 17.04 5.70 13.82
N ALA A 203 17.01 4.45 14.29
CA ALA A 203 18.17 3.57 14.27
C ALA A 203 18.61 3.22 12.84
N ASP A 204 17.66 2.91 11.95
CA ASP A 204 17.95 2.65 10.54
C ASP A 204 18.45 3.91 9.83
N PHE A 205 17.87 5.08 10.10
CA PHE A 205 18.31 6.36 9.55
C PHE A 205 19.76 6.69 9.92
N ILE A 206 20.13 6.52 11.20
CA ILE A 206 21.51 6.72 11.65
C ILE A 206 22.46 5.75 10.95
N LYS A 207 22.07 4.49 10.79
CA LYS A 207 22.90 3.46 10.15
C LYS A 207 23.13 3.75 8.67
N GLU A 208 22.13 4.19 7.94
CA GLU A 208 22.27 4.54 6.52
C GLU A 208 23.03 5.86 6.35
N GLY A 209 22.80 6.89 7.18
CA GLY A 209 23.59 8.12 7.14
C GLY A 209 25.09 7.88 7.33
N LEU A 210 25.46 6.94 8.21
CA LEU A 210 26.85 6.52 8.38
C LEU A 210 27.40 5.76 7.16
N ARG A 211 26.57 5.06 6.39
CA ARG A 211 27.03 4.39 5.15
C ARG A 211 27.34 5.41 4.06
N ASP A 212 26.51 6.43 3.89
CA ASP A 212 26.74 7.48 2.90
C ASP A 212 28.03 8.28 3.20
N GLU A 213 28.39 8.44 4.48
CA GLU A 213 29.67 9.04 4.89
C GLU A 213 30.88 8.14 4.64
N ILE A 214 30.70 6.81 4.61
CA ILE A 214 31.77 5.82 4.42
C ILE A 214 31.98 5.46 2.94
N LEU A 215 30.96 5.65 2.09
CA LEU A 215 31.06 5.38 0.66
C LEU A 215 31.95 6.43 -0.01
N GLU A 216 33.19 6.05 -0.34
CA GLU A 216 34.05 6.85 -1.22
C GLU A 216 33.37 7.05 -2.58
N PRO A 217 33.46 8.25 -3.19
CA PRO A 217 32.86 8.50 -4.49
C PRO A 217 33.41 7.51 -5.51
N ILE A 218 32.52 6.76 -6.16
CA ILE A 218 32.88 5.88 -7.27
C ILE A 218 33.33 6.77 -8.44
N ILE A 219 34.63 6.92 -8.61
CA ILE A 219 35.23 7.62 -9.76
C ILE A 219 35.14 6.66 -10.96
N LEU A 220 34.09 6.81 -11.76
CA LEU A 220 34.01 6.19 -13.09
C LEU A 220 35.01 6.92 -14.00
N THR A 221 36.23 6.38 -14.09
CA THR A 221 37.20 6.84 -15.08
C THR A 221 36.79 6.26 -16.42
N ILE A 222 36.10 7.06 -17.23
CA ILE A 222 35.77 6.68 -18.61
C ILE A 222 37.06 6.83 -19.42
N ASN A 223 37.85 5.76 -19.50
CA ASN A 223 38.95 5.68 -20.46
C ASN A 223 38.35 5.48 -21.87
N PRO A 224 38.65 6.35 -22.84
CA PRO A 224 38.10 6.22 -24.20
C PRO A 224 38.63 5.00 -24.98
N ASP A 225 39.57 4.22 -24.43
CA ASP A 225 40.25 3.12 -25.14
C ASP A 225 39.96 1.71 -24.58
N ASP A 226 39.11 1.55 -23.55
CA ASP A 226 38.69 0.21 -23.10
C ASP A 226 37.41 -0.23 -23.82
N SER A 227 37.55 -0.72 -25.06
CA SER A 227 36.51 -1.53 -25.68
C SER A 227 36.51 -2.93 -25.08
N SER A 228 35.97 -3.08 -23.87
CA SER A 228 35.56 -4.40 -23.39
C SER A 228 34.28 -4.78 -24.12
N THR A 229 34.40 -5.72 -25.04
CA THR A 229 33.25 -6.34 -25.69
C THR A 229 32.67 -7.33 -24.69
N ASP A 230 31.77 -6.87 -23.83
CA ASP A 230 30.96 -7.77 -23.02
C ASP A 230 29.77 -8.19 -23.89
N GLU A 231 29.83 -9.46 -24.29
CA GLU A 231 28.81 -10.16 -25.05
C GLU A 231 27.48 -10.13 -24.26
N ASP A 232 26.46 -9.48 -24.83
CA ASP A 232 25.08 -9.55 -24.36
C ASP A 232 24.57 -10.99 -24.55
N GLU A 233 24.86 -11.88 -23.60
CA GLU A 233 24.12 -13.12 -23.42
C GLU A 233 22.77 -12.79 -22.77
N ASN A 234 21.72 -13.04 -23.56
CA ASN A 234 20.32 -13.06 -23.15
C ASN A 234 20.13 -13.67 -21.76
N ASN A 235 19.49 -12.93 -20.86
CA ASN A 235 18.62 -13.53 -19.85
C ASN A 235 17.26 -12.85 -19.87
N ASP A 236 16.30 -13.60 -20.44
CA ASP A 236 14.90 -13.52 -20.09
C ASP A 236 14.78 -13.62 -18.56
N ASP A 237 14.41 -12.53 -17.89
CA ASP A 237 13.91 -12.59 -16.53
C ASP A 237 12.47 -12.08 -16.47
N GLU A 238 11.60 -13.04 -16.19
CA GLU A 238 10.20 -12.91 -15.82
C GLU A 238 10.01 -11.86 -14.74
N LEU A 239 9.13 -10.89 -14.99
CA LEU A 239 8.55 -10.07 -13.93
C LEU A 239 7.55 -10.92 -13.15
N PRO A 240 7.70 -11.09 -11.82
CA PRO A 240 6.72 -11.82 -11.04
C PRO A 240 5.47 -10.96 -10.86
N TYR A 241 4.35 -11.64 -11.08
CA TYR A 241 2.95 -11.25 -10.95
C TYR A 241 2.59 -10.36 -9.76
#